data_AF-A0A6Y2ZKI8-F1
#
_entry.id   AF-A0A6Y2ZKI8-F1
#
_cell.length_a   1.000
_cell.length_b   1.000
_cell.length_c   1.000
_cell.angle_alpha   90.00
_cell.angle_beta   90.00
_cell.angle_gamma   90.00
#
_symmetry.space_group_name_H-M   'P 1'
#
loop_
_entity.id
_entity.type
_entity.pdbx_description
1 polymer ?
#
loop_
_entity_poly.entity_id
_entity_poly.type
_entity_poly.pdbx_seq_one_letter_code
_entity_poly.pdbx_strand_id
1 'polypeptide(L)'
;EVPWITKKERQEVTTYYLYETCSVIGETRGGMIPYFDCESYVYGVLDAYLAVRDTIPVAQRACFPKNLAPWQVLELSADYDENVMQQTIIQGYRPASEVLIEHLREKYPCE
;
A
#
# COMPACT_ATOMS: atom_id res chain seq x y z
N GLU A 1 -19.65 -5.00 -18.91
CA GLU A 1 -19.56 -3.53 -18.99
C GLU A 1 -18.11 -3.12 -19.17
N VAL A 2 -17.85 -2.01 -19.86
CA VAL A 2 -16.48 -1.54 -20.07
C VAL A 2 -16.10 -0.61 -18.90
N PRO A 3 -15.10 -0.95 -18.07
CA PRO A 3 -14.85 -0.25 -16.80
C PRO A 3 -14.55 1.24 -16.94
N TRP A 4 -13.96 1.68 -18.06
CA TRP A 4 -13.67 3.10 -18.33
C TRP A 4 -14.84 3.88 -18.97
N ILE A 5 -15.94 3.21 -19.32
CA ILE A 5 -17.16 3.83 -19.85
C ILE A 5 -18.14 4.12 -18.71
N THR A 6 -18.31 3.17 -17.79
CA THR A 6 -19.13 3.35 -16.59
C THR A 6 -18.30 4.03 -15.50
N LYS A 7 -18.46 5.34 -15.34
CA LYS A 7 -17.75 6.12 -14.32
C LYS A 7 -18.18 5.68 -12.92
N LYS A 8 -17.23 5.22 -12.10
CA LYS A 8 -17.42 4.93 -10.68
C LYS A 8 -16.64 5.94 -9.84
N GLU A 9 -17.15 6.23 -8.65
CA GLU A 9 -16.44 7.06 -7.68
C GLU A 9 -15.12 6.39 -7.25
N ARG A 10 -14.11 7.22 -6.96
CA ARG A 10 -12.84 6.73 -6.42
C ARG A 10 -13.12 5.98 -5.12
N GLN A 11 -12.66 4.73 -5.04
CA GLN A 11 -12.63 3.97 -3.81
C GLN A 11 -11.25 4.10 -3.17
N GLU A 12 -11.22 4.15 -1.84
CA GLU A 12 -9.98 4.10 -1.09
C GLU A 12 -9.53 2.65 -0.90
N VAL A 13 -8.25 2.39 -1.12
CA VAL A 13 -7.63 1.08 -0.88
C VAL A 13 -7.08 1.11 0.54
N THR A 14 -7.80 0.50 1.47
CA THR A 14 -7.36 0.41 2.86
C THR A 14 -6.30 -0.66 3.04
N THR A 15 -5.54 -0.57 4.12
CA THR A 15 -4.55 -1.59 4.49
C THR A 15 -5.20 -2.98 4.62
N TYR A 16 -6.36 -3.08 5.26
CA TYR A 16 -7.11 -4.36 5.33
C TYR A 16 -7.45 -4.89 3.95
N TYR A 17 -7.99 -4.04 3.08
CA TYR A 17 -8.37 -4.47 1.73
C TYR A 17 -7.16 -4.92 0.92
N LEU A 18 -6.03 -4.21 1.01
CA LEU A 18 -4.80 -4.58 0.34
C LEU A 18 -4.30 -5.97 0.78
N TYR A 19 -4.13 -6.19 2.09
CA TYR A 19 -3.62 -7.47 2.60
C TYR A 19 -4.59 -8.62 2.39
N GLU A 20 -5.89 -8.37 2.56
CA GLU A 20 -6.89 -9.36 2.25
C GLU A 20 -6.78 -9.77 0.77
N THR A 21 -6.72 -8.80 -0.14
CA THR A 21 -6.62 -9.11 -1.58
C THR A 21 -5.29 -9.74 -1.97
N CYS A 22 -4.20 -9.45 -1.27
CA CYS A 22 -2.91 -10.12 -1.50
C CYS A 22 -2.81 -11.53 -0.90
N SER A 23 -3.66 -11.88 0.07
CA SER A 23 -3.61 -13.17 0.78
C SER A 23 -4.64 -14.18 0.29
N VAL A 24 -5.70 -13.74 -0.39
CA VAL A 24 -6.74 -14.63 -0.93
C VAL A 24 -6.76 -14.62 -2.46
N ILE A 25 -6.93 -15.81 -3.05
CA ILE A 25 -7.27 -15.96 -4.46
C ILE A 25 -8.79 -15.96 -4.58
N GLY A 26 -9.42 -14.83 -4.90
CA GLY A 26 -10.88 -14.73 -5.09
C GLY A 26 -11.54 -13.52 -4.42
N GLU A 27 -12.83 -13.63 -4.08
CA GLU A 27 -13.59 -12.55 -3.43
C GLU A 27 -13.10 -12.30 -1.99
N THR A 28 -12.96 -11.02 -1.62
CA THR A 28 -12.53 -10.59 -0.29
C THR A 28 -13.73 -10.21 0.58
N ARG A 29 -13.61 -10.28 1.92
CA ARG A 29 -14.66 -9.87 2.88
C ARG A 29 -14.93 -8.37 2.82
N GLY A 30 -13.95 -7.57 2.38
CA GLY A 30 -14.11 -6.13 2.12
C GLY A 30 -14.98 -5.79 0.90
N GLY A 31 -15.49 -6.78 0.16
CA GLY A 31 -16.16 -6.58 -1.13
C GLY A 31 -15.15 -6.56 -2.28
N MET A 32 -15.59 -6.24 -3.50
CA MET A 32 -14.70 -6.30 -4.67
C MET A 32 -14.48 -4.91 -5.24
N ILE A 33 -13.24 -4.40 -5.24
CA ILE A 33 -12.80 -3.41 -6.22
C ILE A 33 -12.56 -4.20 -7.51
N PRO A 34 -13.39 -4.03 -8.56
CA PRO A 34 -13.26 -4.85 -9.76
C PRO A 34 -11.90 -4.64 -10.41
N TYR A 35 -11.26 -5.73 -10.86
CA TYR A 35 -9.95 -5.71 -11.52
C TYR A 35 -8.81 -5.18 -10.64
N PHE A 36 -8.97 -5.21 -9.32
CA PHE A 36 -7.90 -4.84 -8.40
C PHE A 36 -6.81 -5.92 -8.37
N ASP A 37 -5.61 -5.52 -8.75
CA ASP A 37 -4.40 -6.32 -8.65
C ASP A 37 -3.50 -5.70 -7.57
N CYS A 38 -3.25 -6.46 -6.51
CA CYS A 38 -2.65 -5.91 -5.30
C CYS A 38 -1.17 -5.55 -5.51
N GLU A 39 -0.42 -6.33 -6.29
CA GLU A 39 0.98 -6.02 -6.61
C GLU A 39 1.09 -4.79 -7.51
N SER A 40 0.22 -4.66 -8.51
CA SER A 40 0.13 -3.47 -9.36
C SER A 40 -0.20 -2.21 -8.56
N TYR A 41 -1.05 -2.32 -7.54
CA TYR A 41 -1.29 -1.21 -6.61
C TYR A 41 -0.01 -0.80 -5.88
N VAL A 42 0.76 -1.76 -5.34
CA VAL A 42 2.04 -1.46 -4.66
C VAL A 42 3.05 -0.84 -5.64
N TYR A 43 3.18 -1.36 -6.87
CA TYR A 43 3.99 -0.73 -7.91
C TYR A 43 3.60 0.73 -8.11
N GLY A 44 2.31 1.02 -8.24
CA GLY A 44 1.81 2.38 -8.41
C GLY A 44 2.16 3.31 -7.25
N VAL A 45 2.10 2.82 -6.00
CA VAL A 45 2.49 3.58 -4.81
C VAL A 45 3.99 3.89 -4.83
N LEU A 46 4.84 2.89 -5.14
CA LEU A 46 6.29 3.06 -5.19
C LEU A 46 6.70 4.03 -6.30
N ASP A 47 6.17 3.85 -7.51
CA ASP A 47 6.50 4.68 -8.67
C ASP A 47 6.04 6.12 -8.47
N ALA A 48 4.83 6.32 -7.96
CA ALA A 48 4.33 7.65 -7.63
C ALA A 48 5.19 8.33 -6.57
N TYR A 49 5.57 7.60 -5.52
CA TYR A 49 6.43 8.13 -4.47
C TYR A 49 7.81 8.48 -5.02
N LEU A 50 8.46 7.59 -5.78
CA LEU A 50 9.77 7.84 -6.39
C LEU A 50 9.75 9.06 -7.32
N ALA A 51 8.66 9.29 -8.04
CA ALA A 51 8.50 10.44 -8.93
C ALA A 51 8.46 11.78 -8.18
N VAL A 52 7.94 11.80 -6.95
CA VAL A 52 7.82 13.03 -6.14
C VAL A 52 8.82 13.08 -4.98
N ARG A 53 9.58 12.01 -4.74
CA ARG A 53 10.44 11.84 -3.56
C ARG A 53 11.36 13.03 -3.33
N ASP A 54 11.99 13.52 -4.39
CA ASP A 54 12.99 14.57 -4.29
C ASP A 54 12.39 15.95 -3.96
N THR A 55 11.06 16.11 -4.05
CA THR A 55 10.33 17.31 -3.62
C THR A 55 9.90 17.24 -2.14
N ILE A 56 9.97 16.08 -1.50
CA ILE A 56 9.61 15.88 -0.08
C ILE A 56 10.80 16.26 0.81
N PRO A 57 10.63 17.00 1.92
CA PRO A 57 11.71 17.31 2.85
C PRO A 57 12.42 16.04 3.36
N VAL A 58 13.76 16.09 3.48
CA VAL A 58 14.59 14.92 3.86
C VAL A 58 14.09 14.23 5.13
N ALA A 59 13.72 15.00 6.16
CA ALA A 59 13.22 14.47 7.43
C ALA A 59 11.87 13.71 7.33
N GLN A 60 11.14 13.85 6.23
CA GLN A 60 9.85 13.18 6.00
C GLN A 60 9.92 12.11 4.90
N ARG A 61 11.10 11.94 4.29
CA ARG A 61 11.31 11.15 3.09
C ARG A 61 11.68 9.70 3.43
N ALA A 62 11.19 8.77 2.63
CA ALA A 62 11.64 7.38 2.59
C ALA A 62 12.68 7.22 1.47
N CYS A 63 13.86 6.70 1.80
CA CYS A 63 14.99 6.52 0.88
C CYS A 63 15.19 5.05 0.47
N PHE A 64 14.08 4.35 0.19
CA PHE A 64 14.12 2.95 -0.23
C PHE A 64 14.76 2.76 -1.63
N PRO A 65 15.30 1.56 -1.94
CA PRO A 65 15.88 1.24 -3.24
C PRO A 65 14.86 1.33 -4.39
N LYS A 66 15.27 1.86 -5.55
CA LYS A 66 14.37 2.03 -6.72
C LYS A 66 13.86 0.70 -7.31
N ASN A 67 14.52 -0.41 -7.00
CA ASN A 67 14.21 -1.74 -7.50
C ASN A 67 13.52 -2.63 -6.44
N LEU A 68 13.00 -2.03 -5.36
CA LEU A 68 12.30 -2.76 -4.32
C LEU A 68 11.03 -3.40 -4.91
N ALA A 69 10.89 -4.72 -4.77
CA ALA A 69 9.77 -5.45 -5.32
C ALA A 69 8.50 -5.35 -4.43
N PRO A 70 7.29 -5.45 -5.00
CA PRO A 70 6.04 -5.38 -4.24
C PRO A 70 5.95 -6.35 -3.06
N TRP A 71 6.33 -7.61 -3.25
CA TRP A 71 6.30 -8.61 -2.18
C TRP A 71 7.19 -8.22 -0.99
N GLN A 72 8.33 -7.58 -1.24
CA GLN A 72 9.23 -7.12 -0.17
C GLN A 72 8.59 -6.00 0.64
N VAL A 73 7.80 -5.13 0.00
CA VAL A 73 7.06 -4.05 0.67
C VAL A 73 5.91 -4.60 1.50
N LEU A 74 5.21 -5.61 0.98
CA LEU A 74 4.14 -6.31 1.68
C LEU A 74 4.68 -7.09 2.89
N GLU A 75 5.80 -7.80 2.76
CA GLU A 75 6.46 -8.48 3.89
C GLU A 75 6.90 -7.52 4.98
N LEU A 76 7.59 -6.42 4.62
CA LEU A 76 8.04 -5.41 5.58
C LEU A 76 6.89 -4.84 6.41
N SER A 77 5.73 -4.74 5.79
CA SER A 77 4.54 -4.17 6.39
C SER A 77 3.68 -5.23 7.10
N ALA A 78 3.79 -6.51 6.73
CA ALA A 78 3.20 -7.66 7.44
C ALA A 78 3.99 -8.04 8.72
N ASP A 79 5.33 -7.94 8.69
CA ASP A 79 6.19 -8.11 9.87
C ASP A 79 5.93 -7.03 10.93
N TYR A 80 5.50 -5.85 10.49
CA TYR A 80 4.99 -4.79 11.37
C TYR A 80 3.63 -5.20 11.98
N ASP A 81 2.79 -5.90 11.21
CA ASP A 81 1.44 -6.31 11.59
C ASP A 81 1.41 -7.47 12.61
N GLU A 82 2.40 -8.37 12.67
CA GLU A 82 2.44 -9.39 13.75
C GLU A 82 2.65 -8.78 15.14
N ASN A 83 3.34 -7.63 15.24
CA ASN A 83 3.47 -6.88 16.50
C ASN A 83 2.32 -5.87 16.72
N VAL A 84 1.59 -5.49 15.65
CA VAL A 84 0.54 -4.45 15.63
C VAL A 84 -0.87 -5.04 15.51
N MET A 85 -1.04 -6.35 15.35
CA MET A 85 -2.33 -7.07 15.35
C MET A 85 -3.13 -6.87 16.65
N GLN A 86 -2.48 -6.43 17.74
CA GLN A 86 -3.16 -5.96 18.95
C GLN A 86 -3.51 -4.46 18.93
N GLN A 87 -2.81 -3.67 18.13
CA GLN A 87 -3.10 -2.26 17.83
C GLN A 87 -4.01 -2.14 16.60
N THR A 88 -5.25 -2.58 16.84
CA THR A 88 -6.51 -1.99 16.39
C THR A 88 -6.78 -1.84 14.89
N ILE A 89 -7.91 -2.45 14.49
CA ILE A 89 -8.96 -2.01 13.55
C ILE A 89 -8.72 -0.66 12.84
N ILE A 90 -8.30 0.38 13.57
CA ILE A 90 -7.99 1.73 13.09
C ILE A 90 -6.90 1.75 12.00
N GLN A 91 -5.76 1.07 12.18
CA GLN A 91 -4.68 1.09 11.18
C GLN A 91 -5.08 0.37 9.88
N GLY A 92 -5.88 -0.69 10.01
CA GLY A 92 -6.37 -1.43 8.86
C GLY A 92 -7.38 -0.65 8.00
N TYR A 93 -8.02 0.39 8.55
CA TYR A 93 -8.89 1.30 7.78
C TYR A 93 -8.16 2.50 7.18
N ARG A 94 -6.87 2.70 7.47
CA ARG A 94 -6.10 3.79 6.85
C ARG A 94 -5.80 3.50 5.37
N PRO A 95 -5.53 4.54 4.56
CA PRO A 95 -5.08 4.35 3.20
C PRO A 95 -3.80 3.53 3.17
N ALA A 96 -3.81 2.42 2.42
CA ALA A 96 -2.66 1.52 2.33
C ALA A 96 -1.41 2.24 1.81
N SER A 97 -1.58 3.20 0.90
CA SER A 97 -0.45 3.98 0.36
C SER A 97 0.29 4.76 1.43
N GLU A 98 -0.40 5.29 2.44
CA GLU A 98 0.25 6.02 3.54
C GLU A 98 1.04 5.07 4.43
N VAL A 99 0.39 3.98 4.87
CA VAL A 99 0.97 3.00 5.77
C VAL A 99 2.22 2.36 5.15
N LEU A 100 2.17 1.97 3.87
CA LEU A 100 3.33 1.42 3.17
C LEU A 100 4.51 2.40 3.15
N ILE A 101 4.27 3.68 2.87
CA ILE A 101 5.34 4.70 2.83
C ILE A 101 5.88 5.00 4.23
N GLU A 102 5.03 5.00 5.26
CA GLU A 102 5.45 5.16 6.65
C GLU A 102 6.41 4.05 7.07
N HIS A 103 6.06 2.78 6.82
CA HIS A 103 6.93 1.64 7.12
C HIS A 103 8.23 1.70 6.31
N LEU A 104 8.16 2.10 5.04
CA LEU A 104 9.36 2.27 4.21
C LEU A 104 10.26 3.40 4.73
N ARG A 105 9.68 4.48 5.28
CA ARG A 105 10.45 5.56 5.90
C ARG A 105 11.16 5.10 7.17
N GLU A 106 10.49 4.29 7.98
CA GLU A 106 11.08 3.73 9.20
C GLU A 106 12.20 2.74 8.88
N LYS A 107 12.02 1.92 7.83
CA LYS A 107 13.03 0.96 7.37
C LYS A 107 14.19 1.61 6.63
N TYR A 108 13.91 2.65 5.84
CA TYR A 108 14.87 3.33 4.97
C TYR A 108 14.82 4.85 5.21
N PRO A 109 15.27 5.33 6.38
CA PRO A 109 15.37 6.76 6.63
C PRO A 109 16.38 7.39 5.66
N CYS A 110 16.13 8.64 5.28
CA CYS A 110 17.09 9.42 4.51
C CYS A 110 18.14 10.05 5.45
N GLU A 111 19.42 9.96 5.07
CA GLU A 111 20.54 10.67 5.71
C GLU A 111 20.70 12.10 5.19
#